data_AF-A0A961C740-F1
#
_entry.id   AF-A0A961C740-F1
#
_cell.length_a   1.000
_cell.length_b   1.000
_cell.length_c   1.000
_cell.angle_alpha   90.00
_cell.angle_beta   90.00
_cell.angle_gamma   90.00
#
_symmetry.space_group_name_H-M   'P 1'
#
loop_
_entity.id
_entity.type
_entity.pdbx_description
1 polymer ?
#
loop_
_entity_poly.entity_id
_entity_poly.type
_entity_poly.pdbx_seq_one_letter_code
_entity_poly.pdbx_strand_id
1 'polypeptide(L)' 'MAIPVRVEAPVGGNDDKNMSFEAGKLAGLANGAVMAGLGDTRVLVTATAANHVREGIDFFPLTVDI' A
#
# COMPACT_ATOMS: atom_id res chain seq x y z
N MET A 1 15.06 -10.78 9.22
CA MET A 1 14.32 -9.82 8.36
C MET A 1 13.19 -10.58 7.68
N ALA A 2 11.98 -10.02 7.63
CA ALA A 2 10.85 -10.65 6.95
C ALA A 2 11.05 -10.63 5.42
N ILE A 3 10.68 -11.72 4.75
CA ILE A 3 10.65 -11.83 3.29
C ILE A 3 9.30 -11.27 2.82
N PRO A 4 9.26 -10.28 1.91
CA PRO A 4 8.00 -9.75 1.41
C PRO A 4 7.34 -10.74 0.46
N VAL A 5 6.01 -10.75 0.46
CA VAL A 5 5.25 -11.33 -0.65
C VAL A 5 5.30 -10.32 -1.79
N ARG A 6 5.76 -10.74 -2.97
CA ARG A 6 5.91 -9.89 -4.16
C ARG A 6 5.07 -10.43 -5.32
N VAL A 7 4.37 -9.53 -5.98
CA VAL A 7 3.68 -9.78 -7.26
C VAL A 7 4.09 -8.73 -8.28
N GLU A 8 4.15 -9.11 -9.55
CA GLU A 8 4.59 -8.24 -10.65
C GLU A 8 3.85 -8.57 -11.93
N ALA A 9 3.45 -7.53 -12.68
CA ALA A 9 2.76 -7.67 -13.96
C ALA A 9 2.99 -6.45 -14.87
N PRO A 10 3.00 -6.62 -16.21
CA PRO A 10 3.09 -5.52 -17.15
C PRO A 10 1.79 -4.70 -17.17
N VAL A 11 1.91 -3.38 -17.27
CA VAL A 11 0.77 -2.46 -17.39
C VAL A 11 0.53 -2.14 -18.85
N GLY A 12 -0.69 -2.45 -19.33
CA GLY A 12 -1.10 -2.13 -20.71
C GLY A 12 -0.42 -2.97 -21.79
N GLY A 13 0.09 -4.16 -21.43
CA GLY A 13 0.79 -5.06 -22.37
C GLY A 13 2.17 -4.57 -22.80
N ASN A 14 2.73 -3.59 -22.09
CA ASN A 14 4.09 -3.10 -22.29
C ASN A 14 5.00 -3.67 -21.19
N ASP A 15 5.93 -4.54 -21.58
CA ASP A 15 6.90 -5.18 -20.67
C ASP A 15 7.92 -4.19 -20.06
N ASP A 16 8.06 -2.99 -20.63
CA ASP A 16 8.88 -1.92 -20.08
C ASP A 16 8.18 -1.17 -18.92
N LYS A 17 6.89 -1.46 -18.69
CA LYS A 17 6.07 -0.86 -17.62
C LYS A 17 5.58 -1.92 -16.65
N ASN A 18 6.52 -2.59 -15.98
CA ASN A 18 6.20 -3.57 -14.96
C ASN A 18 5.82 -2.90 -13.64
N MET A 19 4.60 -3.16 -13.20
CA MET A 19 4.09 -2.78 -11.89
C MET A 19 4.42 -3.89 -10.91
N SER A 20 5.02 -3.52 -9.78
CA SER A 20 5.34 -4.45 -8.69
C SER A 20 4.72 -4.00 -7.38
N PHE A 21 4.31 -4.98 -6.57
CA PHE A 21 3.80 -4.76 -5.22
C PHE A 21 4.49 -5.71 -4.25
N GLU A 22 5.04 -5.17 -3.17
CA GLU A 22 5.64 -5.94 -2.07
C GLU A 22 4.92 -5.64 -0.75
N ALA A 23 4.49 -6.68 -0.03
CA ALA A 23 3.81 -6.56 1.27
C ALA A 23 4.50 -7.42 2.35
N GLY A 24 4.36 -6.99 3.62
CA GLY A 24 4.78 -7.79 4.79
C GLY A 24 6.23 -7.58 5.28
N LYS A 25 7.03 -6.76 4.61
CA LYS A 25 8.40 -6.42 5.03
C LYS A 25 8.51 -5.10 5.81
N LEU A 26 7.71 -4.11 5.45
CA LEU A 26 7.78 -2.74 5.97
C LEU A 26 6.50 -2.37 6.72
N ALA A 27 6.62 -1.43 7.65
CA ALA A 27 5.50 -0.82 8.38
C ALA A 27 4.51 -1.83 9.01
N GLY A 28 5.02 -2.88 9.67
CA GLY A 28 4.21 -3.96 10.25
C GLY A 28 3.28 -3.57 11.41
N LEU A 29 3.27 -2.29 11.81
CA LEU A 29 2.31 -1.74 12.78
C LEU A 29 1.08 -1.11 12.09
N ALA A 30 1.13 -0.86 10.79
CA ALA A 30 -0.03 -0.39 10.02
C ALA A 30 -1.01 -1.54 9.75
N ASN A 31 -2.29 -1.23 9.55
CA ASN A 31 -3.28 -2.25 9.17
C ASN A 31 -2.96 -2.84 7.78
N GLY A 32 -2.41 -2.03 6.87
CA GLY A 32 -1.88 -2.47 5.60
C GLY A 32 -0.71 -1.62 5.12
N ALA A 33 0.28 -2.24 4.50
CA ALA A 33 1.43 -1.54 3.92
C ALA A 33 1.93 -2.25 2.66
N VAL A 34 2.17 -1.48 1.59
CA VAL A 34 2.66 -1.98 0.31
C VAL A 34 3.74 -1.05 -0.21
N MET A 35 4.87 -1.62 -0.61
CA MET A 35 5.83 -0.94 -1.47
C MET A 35 5.41 -1.18 -2.92
N ALA A 36 4.87 -0.15 -3.56
CA ALA A 36 4.52 -0.18 -4.98
C ALA A 36 5.68 0.35 -5.81
N GLY A 37 5.90 -0.24 -6.98
CA GLY A 37 6.94 0.23 -7.90
C GLY A 37 6.54 0.10 -9.36
N LEU A 38 6.97 1.07 -10.17
CA LEU A 38 6.85 1.07 -11.62
C LEU A 38 8.19 1.53 -12.21
N GLY A 39 8.91 0.61 -12.84
CA GLY A 39 10.30 0.84 -13.23
C GLY A 39 11.16 1.24 -12.02
N ASP A 40 11.85 2.38 -12.12
CA ASP A 40 12.71 2.91 -11.05
C ASP A 40 11.96 3.73 -9.98
N THR A 41 10.67 4.00 -10.19
CA THR A 41 9.87 4.78 -9.24
C THR A 41 9.26 3.86 -8.19
N ARG A 42 9.40 4.22 -6.90
CA ARG A 42 8.80 3.48 -5.79
C ARG A 42 8.07 4.40 -4.82
N VAL A 43 6.95 3.92 -4.30
CA VAL A 43 6.15 4.59 -3.29
C VAL A 43 5.77 3.59 -2.20
N LEU A 44 6.06 3.94 -0.95
CA LEU A 44 5.55 3.19 0.20
C LEU A 44 4.16 3.76 0.56
N VAL A 45 3.15 2.91 0.46
CA VAL A 45 1.77 3.26 0.83
C VAL A 45 1.40 2.52 2.10
N THR A 46 0.87 3.24 3.08
CA THR A 46 0.36 2.68 4.33
C THR A 46 -1.09 3.07 4.54
N ALA A 47 -1.91 2.14 5.02
CA ALA A 47 -3.29 2.39 5.42
C ALA A 47 -3.47 2.02 6.88
N THR A 48 -4.06 2.93 7.65
CA THR A 48 -4.38 2.74 9.06
C THR A 48 -5.85 3.07 9.33
N ALA A 49 -6.50 2.25 10.14
CA ALA A 49 -7.88 2.42 10.54
C ALA A 49 -8.06 2.07 12.01
N ALA A 50 -8.95 2.80 12.70
CA ALA A 50 -9.36 2.44 14.04
C ALA A 50 -10.19 1.14 14.02
N ASN A 51 -10.04 0.30 15.04
CA ASN A 51 -10.82 -0.94 15.18
C ASN A 51 -12.31 -0.69 15.46
N HIS A 52 -12.65 0.52 15.91
CA HIS A 52 -14.02 0.92 16.24
C HIS A 52 -14.34 2.30 15.69
N VAL A 53 -15.60 2.47 15.31
CA VAL A 53 -16.17 3.77 14.92
C VAL A 53 -16.18 4.68 16.14
N ARG A 54 -15.81 5.95 15.97
CA ARG A 54 -15.88 6.95 17.04
C ARG A 54 -17.34 7.30 17.34
N GLU A 55 -17.69 7.45 18.60
CA GLU A 55 -19.05 7.87 18.97
C GLU A 55 -19.37 9.27 18.44
N GLY A 56 -20.61 9.46 18.01
CA GLY A 56 -21.12 10.77 17.58
C GLY A 56 -20.63 11.26 16.21
N ILE A 57 -19.97 10.40 15.40
CA ILE A 57 -19.61 10.78 14.02
C ILE A 57 -20.80 10.59 13.08
N ASP A 58 -20.98 11.56 12.18
CA ASP A 58 -22.01 11.59 11.13
C ASP A 58 -21.42 11.52 9.70
N PHE A 59 -20.09 11.45 9.60
CA PHE A 59 -19.34 11.34 8.35
C PHE A 59 -18.21 10.29 8.46
N PHE A 60 -17.63 9.92 7.32
CA PHE A 60 -16.48 9.02 7.25
C PHE A 60 -15.16 9.82 7.25
N PRO A 61 -14.37 9.79 8.33
CA PRO A 61 -13.13 10.57 8.43
C PRO A 61 -11.98 9.87 7.69
N LEU A 62 -11.94 10.06 6.36
CA LEU A 62 -10.84 9.62 5.51
C LEU A 62 -9.91 10.79 5.19
N THR A 63 -8.61 10.57 5.35
CA THR A 63 -7.55 11.51 4.96
C THR A 63 -6.50 10.75 4.17
N VAL A 64 -5.90 11.43 3.19
CA VAL A 64 -4.81 10.92 2.36
C VAL A 64 -3.69 11.95 2.37
N ASP A 65 -2.51 11.52 2.80
CA ASP A 65 -1.29 12.32 2.76
C ASP A 65 -0.39 11.81 1.62
N ILE A 66 0.25 12.74 0.91
CA ILE A 66 1.11 12.48 -0.27
C ILE A 66 2.56 12.83 0.07
#